data_AF-A0A2M8EDW3-F1
#
_entry.id   AF-A0A2M8EDW3-F1
#
_cell.length_a   1.000
_cell.length_b   1.000
_cell.length_c   1.000
_cell.angle_alpha   90.00
_cell.angle_beta   90.00
_cell.angle_gamma   90.00
#
_symmetry.space_group_name_H-M   'P 1'
#
loop_
_entity.id
_entity.type
_entity.pdbx_description
1 polymer ?
#
loop_
_entity_poly.entity_id
_entity_poly.type
_entity_poly.pdbx_seq_one_letter_code
_entity_poly.pdbx_strand_id
1 'polypeptide(L)'
;MSFDLVLFGGTGDLCWRKLMPALFQAFKHGTLPDGARIIGVGRDDLSDERYRALIQGRFDNVELAKRPSADEFARFAQLLEFVSMDLSKPEHYAYLRAKLAQRQADTVVMYLATAPNLFATIAEQLAAAGLNTPHTRVVLEKPLGHDLASNRAINHTVGQVFTEHQIYRIDHYLGKPSVQNLFALRFGNALFEPLWRREHIANIQITIAEELGVEKRGGFYETTGALRDMVQNHALQLLCAIGMEPPINSHADAIRDEKLKVLRSLKAWSVEALKQDVIRGQYTAG
;
A
#
# COMPACT_ATOMS: atom_id res chain seq x y z
N MET A 1 12.67 6.88 18.86
CA MET A 1 11.32 7.18 18.33
C MET A 1 10.43 5.99 18.63
N SER A 2 9.38 6.16 19.41
CA SER A 2 8.38 5.12 19.68
C SER A 2 7.36 5.06 18.53
N PHE A 3 6.93 3.86 18.17
CA PHE A 3 6.15 3.63 16.95
C PHE A 3 5.09 2.55 17.18
N ASP A 4 3.82 2.88 16.92
CA ASP A 4 2.73 1.91 16.95
C ASP A 4 2.23 1.66 15.51
N LEU A 5 2.20 0.41 15.07
CA LEU A 5 1.59 -0.01 13.82
C LEU A 5 0.33 -0.81 14.10
N VAL A 6 -0.83 -0.26 13.75
CA VAL A 6 -2.12 -0.93 13.88
C VAL A 6 -2.53 -1.52 12.54
N LEU A 7 -2.59 -2.85 12.46
CA LEU A 7 -2.95 -3.60 11.25
C LEU A 7 -4.42 -3.99 11.29
N PHE A 8 -5.29 -3.17 10.70
CA PHE A 8 -6.68 -3.54 10.47
C PHE A 8 -6.74 -4.69 9.46
N GLY A 9 -7.37 -5.81 9.83
CA GLY A 9 -7.24 -7.05 9.09
C GLY A 9 -6.00 -7.86 9.49
N GLY A 10 -5.60 -7.77 10.76
CA GLY A 10 -4.38 -8.39 11.30
C GLY A 10 -4.31 -9.91 11.21
N THR A 11 -5.42 -10.59 10.92
CA THR A 11 -5.52 -12.04 10.64
C THR A 11 -5.73 -12.37 9.15
N GLY A 12 -5.84 -11.36 8.28
CA GLY A 12 -6.14 -11.52 6.85
C GLY A 12 -4.95 -11.96 5.99
N ASP A 13 -5.23 -12.34 4.74
CA ASP A 13 -4.25 -12.93 3.80
C ASP A 13 -3.03 -12.03 3.57
N LEU A 14 -3.27 -10.75 3.31
CA LEU A 14 -2.21 -9.77 3.06
C LEU A 14 -1.27 -9.62 4.26
N CYS A 15 -1.84 -9.61 5.47
CA CYS A 15 -1.09 -9.42 6.71
C CYS A 15 -0.02 -10.51 6.87
N TRP A 16 -0.41 -11.79 6.84
CA TRP A 16 0.54 -12.87 7.09
C TRP A 16 1.44 -13.20 5.90
N ARG A 17 0.99 -13.00 4.65
CA ARG A 17 1.81 -13.31 3.46
C ARG A 17 2.84 -12.26 3.11
N LYS A 18 2.55 -10.99 3.42
CA LYS A 18 3.37 -9.86 2.97
C LYS A 18 3.82 -8.97 4.13
N LEU A 19 2.89 -8.47 4.95
CA LEU A 19 3.21 -7.48 5.97
C LEU A 19 4.07 -8.07 7.10
N MET A 20 3.64 -9.17 7.70
CA MET A 20 4.37 -9.81 8.81
C MET A 20 5.76 -10.30 8.40
N PRO A 21 5.96 -10.95 7.24
CA PRO A 21 7.29 -11.26 6.74
C PRO A 21 8.13 -10.01 6.51
N ALA A 22 7.58 -8.95 5.92
CA ALA A 22 8.32 -7.70 5.70
C ALA A 22 8.71 -7.02 7.02
N LEU A 23 7.82 -6.99 8.01
CA LEU A 23 8.09 -6.45 9.35
C LEU A 23 9.13 -7.29 10.09
N PHE A 24 9.08 -8.62 9.97
CA PHE A 24 10.12 -9.49 10.51
C PHE A 24 11.47 -9.23 9.85
N GLN A 25 11.52 -9.06 8.53
CA GLN A 25 12.77 -8.68 7.84
C GLN A 25 13.27 -7.33 8.31
N ALA A 26 12.41 -6.33 8.47
CA ALA A 26 12.80 -5.02 9.02
C ALA A 26 13.33 -5.12 10.45
N PHE A 27 12.72 -5.96 11.28
CA PHE A 27 13.20 -6.27 12.63
C PHE A 27 14.58 -6.94 12.61
N LYS A 28 14.74 -7.98 11.80
CA LYS A 28 16.00 -8.73 11.66
C LYS A 28 17.18 -7.86 11.21
N HIS A 29 16.92 -6.88 10.33
CA HIS A 29 17.93 -5.95 9.83
C HIS A 29 18.10 -4.69 10.69
N GLY A 30 17.39 -4.56 11.81
CA GLY A 30 17.48 -3.39 12.69
C GLY A 30 16.93 -2.09 12.08
N THR A 31 16.10 -2.18 11.05
CA THR A 31 15.46 -1.01 10.42
C THR A 31 14.08 -0.70 11.02
N LEU A 32 13.52 -1.62 11.80
CA LEU A 32 12.34 -1.35 12.62
C LEU A 32 12.76 -0.61 13.90
N PRO A 33 12.09 0.48 14.32
CA PRO A 33 12.45 1.20 15.53
C PRO A 33 12.45 0.29 16.78
N ASP A 34 13.42 0.42 17.68
CA ASP A 34 13.52 -0.39 18.90
C ASP A 34 12.27 -0.28 19.80
N GLY A 35 11.61 0.88 19.77
CA GLY A 35 10.36 1.16 20.48
C GLY A 35 9.10 0.80 19.68
N ALA A 36 9.18 -0.08 18.68
CA ALA A 36 8.04 -0.49 17.87
C ALA A 36 7.06 -1.37 18.67
N ARG A 37 5.79 -1.30 18.28
CA ARG A 37 4.73 -2.22 18.67
C ARG A 37 3.82 -2.42 17.47
N ILE A 38 3.40 -3.66 17.23
CA ILE A 38 2.55 -4.05 16.12
C ILE A 38 1.27 -4.64 16.70
N ILE A 39 0.15 -3.98 16.46
CA ILE A 39 -1.16 -4.37 16.97
C ILE A 39 -1.98 -4.91 15.80
N GLY A 40 -2.23 -6.22 15.79
CA GLY A 40 -3.21 -6.81 14.89
C GLY A 40 -4.64 -6.47 15.34
N VAL A 41 -5.48 -6.04 14.41
CA VAL A 41 -6.91 -5.80 14.65
C VAL A 41 -7.75 -6.74 13.78
N GLY A 42 -8.66 -7.48 14.39
CA GLY A 42 -9.55 -8.40 13.68
C GLY A 42 -10.78 -8.76 14.51
N ARG A 43 -11.73 -9.50 13.92
CA ARG A 43 -12.97 -9.92 14.60
C ARG A 43 -12.78 -11.16 15.49
N ASP A 44 -11.69 -11.88 15.29
CA ASP A 44 -11.38 -13.09 16.04
C ASP A 44 -11.18 -12.74 17.52
N ASP A 45 -11.65 -13.60 18.43
CA ASP A 45 -11.40 -13.45 19.86
C ASP A 45 -10.09 -14.16 20.22
N LEU A 46 -8.98 -13.42 20.12
CA LEU A 46 -7.62 -13.90 20.33
C LEU A 46 -6.94 -13.11 21.44
N SER A 47 -6.29 -13.81 22.36
CA SER A 47 -5.28 -13.21 23.24
C SER A 47 -3.99 -12.93 22.47
N ASP A 48 -3.09 -12.14 23.04
CA ASP A 48 -1.78 -11.86 22.46
C ASP A 48 -0.99 -13.16 22.22
N GLU A 49 -1.05 -14.12 23.15
CA GLU A 49 -0.37 -15.43 23.04
C GLU A 49 -0.94 -16.25 21.87
N ARG A 50 -2.28 -16.29 21.74
CA ARG A 50 -2.94 -17.02 20.64
C ARG A 50 -2.65 -16.36 19.30
N TYR A 51 -2.58 -15.03 19.26
CA TYR A 51 -2.20 -14.29 18.06
C TYR A 51 -0.75 -14.57 17.65
N ARG A 52 0.19 -14.54 18.60
CA ARG A 52 1.61 -14.88 18.35
C ARG A 52 1.75 -16.31 17.83
N ALA A 53 1.08 -17.29 18.44
CA ALA A 53 1.09 -18.67 17.98
C ALA A 53 0.50 -18.82 16.57
N LEU A 54 -0.59 -18.10 16.27
CA LEU A 54 -1.18 -18.05 14.93
C LEU A 54 -0.17 -17.50 13.91
N ILE A 55 0.48 -16.39 14.21
CA ILE A 55 1.49 -15.80 13.31
C ILE A 55 2.67 -16.76 13.13
N GLN A 56 3.14 -17.42 14.19
CA GLN A 56 4.22 -18.40 14.11
C GLN A 56 3.88 -19.53 13.12
N GLY A 57 2.70 -20.14 13.25
CA GLY A 57 2.27 -21.21 12.35
C GLY A 57 2.05 -20.75 10.90
N ARG A 58 1.84 -19.45 10.66
CA ARG A 58 1.76 -18.89 9.29
C ARG A 58 3.13 -18.71 8.65
N PHE A 59 4.18 -18.46 9.44
CA PHE A 59 5.56 -18.40 8.93
C PHE A 59 6.03 -19.70 8.29
N ASP A 60 5.39 -20.83 8.62
CA ASP A 60 5.64 -22.12 7.95
C ASP A 60 5.23 -22.16 6.47
N ASN A 61 4.48 -21.17 6.00
CA ASN A 61 4.07 -21.04 4.60
C ASN A 61 4.80 -19.90 3.88
N VAL A 62 5.79 -19.28 4.53
CA VAL A 62 6.62 -18.20 3.97
C VAL A 62 7.90 -18.82 3.38
N GLU A 63 8.41 -18.19 2.31
CA GLU A 63 9.70 -18.53 1.69
C GLU A 63 10.79 -18.73 2.74
N LEU A 64 11.59 -19.80 2.59
CA LEU A 64 12.57 -20.24 3.59
C LEU A 64 13.57 -19.13 3.96
N ALA A 65 14.01 -18.33 2.98
CA ALA A 65 14.91 -17.19 3.20
C ALA A 65 14.32 -16.09 4.09
N LYS A 66 12.99 -16.03 4.20
CA LYS A 66 12.26 -15.04 4.99
C LYS A 66 11.70 -15.60 6.30
N ARG A 67 11.89 -16.89 6.58
CA ARG A 67 11.39 -17.55 7.78
C ARG A 67 12.30 -17.25 8.98
N PRO A 68 11.73 -16.88 10.14
CA PRO A 68 12.48 -16.76 11.39
C PRO A 68 12.90 -18.13 11.94
N SER A 69 14.07 -18.19 12.57
CA SER A 69 14.37 -19.22 13.57
C SER A 69 13.46 -19.07 14.81
N ALA A 70 13.41 -20.10 15.67
CA ALA A 70 12.60 -20.06 16.88
C ALA A 70 12.98 -18.86 17.79
N ASP A 71 14.27 -18.61 17.96
CA ASP A 71 14.77 -17.51 18.80
C ASP A 71 14.50 -16.13 18.17
N GLU A 72 14.69 -16.00 16.86
CA GLU A 72 14.36 -14.77 16.13
C GLU A 72 12.86 -14.45 16.24
N PHE A 73 12.00 -15.48 16.09
CA PHE A 73 10.57 -15.32 16.23
C PHE A 73 10.20 -14.96 17.67
N ALA A 74 10.77 -15.61 18.67
CA ALA A 74 10.48 -15.34 20.07
C ALA A 74 10.75 -13.86 20.43
N ARG A 75 11.83 -13.28 19.90
CA ARG A 75 12.14 -11.84 20.07
C ARG A 75 11.17 -10.95 19.29
N PHE A 76 10.88 -11.28 18.03
CA PHE A 76 9.92 -10.51 17.22
C PHE A 76 8.50 -10.54 17.79
N ALA A 77 8.08 -11.69 18.33
CA ALA A 77 6.75 -11.90 18.90
C ALA A 77 6.46 -10.98 20.11
N GLN A 78 7.49 -10.52 20.82
CA GLN A 78 7.35 -9.54 21.90
C GLN A 78 6.80 -8.18 21.42
N LEU A 79 6.96 -7.87 20.13
CA LEU A 79 6.41 -6.66 19.52
C LEU A 79 4.93 -6.80 19.15
N LEU A 80 4.40 -8.03 19.12
CA LEU A 80 3.08 -8.33 18.60
C LEU A 80 2.03 -8.34 19.72
N GLU A 81 0.97 -7.58 19.51
CA GLU A 81 -0.25 -7.55 20.31
C GLU A 81 -1.46 -7.72 19.39
N PHE A 82 -2.61 -8.05 19.97
CA PHE A 82 -3.87 -8.15 19.26
C PHE A 82 -4.98 -7.36 19.96
N VAL A 83 -5.96 -6.93 19.17
CA VAL A 83 -7.22 -6.36 19.65
C VAL A 83 -8.36 -6.94 18.82
N SER A 84 -9.29 -7.59 19.52
CA SER A 84 -10.55 -7.99 18.91
C SER A 84 -11.45 -6.76 18.73
N MET A 85 -11.82 -6.46 17.49
CA MET A 85 -12.68 -5.34 17.14
C MET A 85 -13.65 -5.72 16.02
N ASP A 86 -14.93 -5.44 16.27
CA ASP A 86 -15.89 -5.13 15.23
C ASP A 86 -15.72 -3.66 14.79
N LEU A 87 -15.40 -3.46 13.51
CA LEU A 87 -15.12 -2.15 12.93
C LEU A 87 -16.36 -1.25 12.79
N SER A 88 -17.56 -1.80 12.98
CA SER A 88 -18.81 -1.04 13.00
C SER A 88 -19.13 -0.44 14.37
N LYS A 89 -18.45 -0.88 15.44
CA LYS A 89 -18.79 -0.57 16.84
C LYS A 89 -17.90 0.55 17.41
N PRO A 90 -18.43 1.76 17.69
CA PRO A 90 -17.64 2.87 18.23
C PRO A 90 -16.88 2.54 19.52
N GLU A 91 -17.48 1.73 20.41
CA GLU A 91 -16.90 1.34 21.70
C GLU A 91 -15.55 0.60 21.56
N HIS A 92 -15.36 -0.12 20.46
CA HIS A 92 -14.09 -0.81 20.21
C HIS A 92 -12.97 0.16 19.83
N TYR A 93 -13.28 1.27 19.15
CA TYR A 93 -12.30 2.31 18.85
C TYR A 93 -11.90 3.08 20.11
N ALA A 94 -12.82 3.26 21.06
CA ALA A 94 -12.50 3.80 22.38
C ALA A 94 -11.53 2.88 23.15
N TYR A 95 -11.72 1.56 23.08
CA TYR A 95 -10.77 0.59 23.64
C TYR A 95 -9.40 0.68 22.96
N LEU A 96 -9.35 0.71 21.62
CA LEU A 96 -8.09 0.89 20.88
C LEU A 96 -7.35 2.17 21.29
N ARG A 97 -8.08 3.28 21.43
CA ARG A 97 -7.54 4.54 21.92
C ARG A 97 -6.92 4.40 23.31
N ALA A 98 -7.60 3.75 24.24
CA ALA A 98 -7.07 3.50 25.57
C ALA A 98 -5.78 2.66 25.52
N LYS A 99 -5.72 1.64 24.66
CA LYS A 99 -4.53 0.79 24.47
C LYS A 99 -3.34 1.55 23.86
N LEU A 100 -3.60 2.45 22.90
CA LEU A 100 -2.56 3.32 22.31
C LEU A 100 -2.04 4.34 23.33
N ALA A 101 -2.92 4.90 24.17
CA ALA A 101 -2.57 5.88 25.20
C ALA A 101 -1.64 5.34 26.29
N GLN A 102 -1.51 4.02 26.45
CA GLN A 102 -0.59 3.41 27.42
C GLN A 102 0.89 3.66 27.11
N ARG A 103 1.26 3.78 25.82
CA ARG A 103 2.65 4.04 25.40
C ARG A 103 2.87 5.45 24.87
N GLN A 104 1.81 6.10 24.37
CA GLN A 104 1.87 7.42 23.72
C GLN A 104 3.02 7.50 22.71
N ALA A 105 2.97 6.62 21.70
CA ALA A 105 4.01 6.56 20.68
C ALA A 105 4.17 7.90 19.91
N ASP A 106 5.39 8.23 19.50
CA ASP A 106 5.70 9.44 18.72
C ASP A 106 4.97 9.46 17.36
N THR A 107 4.64 8.28 16.83
CA THR A 107 3.88 8.10 15.59
C THR A 107 3.04 6.83 15.66
N VAL A 108 1.80 6.96 15.18
CA VAL A 108 0.86 5.83 15.05
C VAL A 108 0.50 5.65 13.59
N VAL A 109 0.72 4.45 13.05
CA VAL A 109 0.36 4.10 11.68
C VAL A 109 -0.85 3.18 11.70
N MET A 110 -1.96 3.64 11.14
CA MET A 110 -3.18 2.87 10.93
C MET A 110 -3.13 2.25 9.53
N TYR A 111 -2.78 0.97 9.44
CA TYR A 111 -2.71 0.25 8.17
C TYR A 111 -4.01 -0.49 7.90
N LEU A 112 -4.72 -0.07 6.85
CA LEU A 112 -6.02 -0.62 6.47
C LEU A 112 -5.83 -1.76 5.47
N ALA A 113 -5.45 -2.95 5.97
CA ALA A 113 -5.39 -4.20 5.20
C ALA A 113 -6.76 -4.90 5.15
N THR A 114 -7.81 -4.12 4.89
CA THR A 114 -9.22 -4.54 4.86
C THR A 114 -9.83 -4.38 3.48
N ALA A 115 -11.07 -4.81 3.30
CA ALA A 115 -11.82 -4.53 2.09
C ALA A 115 -12.03 -3.00 1.91
N PRO A 116 -12.00 -2.47 0.67
CA PRO A 116 -12.07 -1.03 0.40
C PRO A 116 -13.34 -0.34 0.89
N ASN A 117 -14.47 -1.05 0.89
CA ASN A 117 -15.75 -0.54 1.38
C ASN A 117 -15.74 -0.19 2.88
N LEU A 118 -14.74 -0.68 3.63
CA LEU A 118 -14.58 -0.38 5.05
C LEU A 118 -13.74 0.87 5.31
N PHE A 119 -13.02 1.41 4.32
CA PHE A 119 -12.09 2.53 4.54
C PHE A 119 -12.79 3.79 5.05
N ALA A 120 -13.95 4.13 4.49
CA ALA A 120 -14.75 5.28 4.93
C ALA A 120 -15.19 5.11 6.39
N THR A 121 -15.80 3.98 6.72
CA THR A 121 -16.26 3.67 8.09
C THR A 121 -15.12 3.68 9.10
N ILE A 122 -13.97 3.07 8.76
CA ILE A 122 -12.80 3.06 9.64
C ILE A 122 -12.29 4.50 9.86
N ALA A 123 -12.18 5.29 8.79
CA ALA A 123 -11.72 6.68 8.89
C ALA A 123 -12.64 7.52 9.79
N GLU A 124 -13.95 7.45 9.59
CA GLU A 124 -14.95 8.17 10.40
C GLU A 124 -14.90 7.76 11.87
N GLN A 125 -14.77 6.46 12.14
CA GLN A 125 -14.68 5.95 13.51
C GLN A 125 -13.35 6.33 14.19
N LEU A 126 -12.24 6.32 13.46
CA LEU A 126 -10.96 6.83 13.95
C LEU A 126 -11.07 8.32 14.32
N ALA A 127 -11.77 9.12 13.51
CA ALA A 127 -12.03 10.52 13.80
C ALA A 127 -12.88 10.69 15.07
N ALA A 128 -13.99 9.95 15.15
CA ALA A 128 -14.92 9.99 16.29
C ALA A 128 -14.24 9.58 17.61
N ALA A 129 -13.30 8.63 17.55
CA ALA A 129 -12.50 8.23 18.70
C ALA A 129 -11.31 9.17 19.01
N GLY A 130 -11.10 10.23 18.23
CA GLY A 130 -9.96 11.16 18.38
C GLY A 130 -8.61 10.52 18.06
N LEU A 131 -8.58 9.50 17.21
CA LEU A 131 -7.38 8.78 16.78
C LEU A 131 -6.72 9.39 15.54
N ASN A 132 -7.32 10.43 14.94
CA ASN A 132 -6.78 11.18 13.79
C ASN A 132 -5.84 12.34 14.19
N THR A 133 -5.01 12.12 15.20
CA THR A 133 -4.06 13.14 15.70
C THR A 133 -3.02 13.54 14.64
N PRO A 134 -2.31 14.68 14.78
CA PRO A 134 -1.23 15.09 13.87
C PRO A 134 -0.07 14.07 13.74
N HIS A 135 0.10 13.18 14.71
CA HIS A 135 1.10 12.10 14.71
C HIS A 135 0.59 10.80 14.10
N THR A 136 -0.70 10.73 13.77
CA THR A 136 -1.30 9.58 13.11
C THR A 136 -1.04 9.64 11.61
N ARG A 137 -0.71 8.49 11.02
CA ARG A 137 -0.68 8.24 9.57
C ARG A 137 -1.68 7.13 9.25
N VAL A 138 -2.34 7.23 8.11
CA VAL A 138 -3.25 6.20 7.60
C VAL A 138 -2.69 5.64 6.31
N VAL A 139 -2.61 4.31 6.22
CA VAL A 139 -2.16 3.59 5.03
C VAL A 139 -3.35 2.87 4.43
N LEU A 140 -3.64 3.14 3.15
CA LEU A 140 -4.75 2.57 2.41
C LEU A 140 -4.24 1.61 1.34
N GLU A 141 -4.75 0.38 1.35
CA GLU A 141 -4.46 -0.62 0.32
C GLU A 141 -5.31 -0.44 -0.94
N LYS A 142 -4.83 -0.99 -2.05
CA LYS A 142 -5.62 -1.08 -3.28
C LYS A 142 -6.70 -2.16 -3.16
N PRO A 143 -7.86 -2.02 -3.85
CA PRO A 143 -8.23 -0.93 -4.74
C PRO A 143 -8.88 0.28 -4.04
N LEU A 144 -8.56 1.50 -4.49
CA LEU A 144 -9.15 2.75 -4.00
C LEU A 144 -10.34 3.17 -4.86
N GLY A 145 -11.35 2.30 -4.93
CA GLY A 145 -12.50 2.45 -5.84
C GLY A 145 -12.35 1.67 -7.14
N HIS A 146 -13.42 1.62 -7.92
CA HIS A 146 -13.51 0.88 -9.19
C HIS A 146 -13.75 1.80 -10.40
N ASP A 147 -13.93 3.09 -10.14
CA ASP A 147 -14.06 4.17 -11.11
C ASP A 147 -13.70 5.52 -10.46
N LEU A 148 -13.80 6.59 -11.23
CA LEU A 148 -13.50 7.94 -10.73
C LEU A 148 -14.44 8.39 -9.61
N ALA A 149 -15.73 8.05 -9.69
CA ALA A 149 -16.73 8.50 -8.73
C ALA A 149 -16.51 7.85 -7.35
N SER A 150 -16.36 6.53 -7.31
CA SER A 150 -16.05 5.76 -6.11
C SER A 150 -14.68 6.12 -5.53
N ASN A 151 -13.66 6.35 -6.37
CA ASN A 151 -12.35 6.83 -5.91
C ASN A 151 -12.46 8.21 -5.24
N ARG A 152 -13.19 9.15 -5.85
CA ARG A 152 -13.43 10.48 -5.27
C ARG A 152 -14.18 10.40 -3.95
N ALA A 153 -15.20 9.55 -3.84
CA ALA A 153 -15.95 9.36 -2.61
C ALA A 153 -15.04 8.88 -1.47
N ILE A 154 -14.24 7.83 -1.70
CA ILE A 154 -13.27 7.32 -0.70
C ILE A 154 -12.28 8.42 -0.29
N ASN A 155 -11.67 9.10 -1.27
CA ASN A 155 -10.68 10.14 -0.98
C ASN A 155 -11.28 11.35 -0.28
N HIS A 156 -12.53 11.71 -0.59
CA HIS A 156 -13.22 12.79 0.09
C HIS A 156 -13.43 12.47 1.56
N THR A 157 -14.01 11.31 1.88
CA THR A 157 -14.24 10.90 3.28
C THR A 157 -12.93 10.80 4.06
N VAL A 158 -11.90 10.17 3.50
CA VAL A 158 -10.59 10.10 4.18
C VAL A 158 -9.98 11.49 4.34
N GLY A 159 -10.08 12.36 3.34
CA GLY A 159 -9.56 13.73 3.37
C GLY A 159 -10.29 14.68 4.32
N GLN A 160 -11.52 14.35 4.73
CA GLN A 160 -12.23 15.06 5.81
C GLN A 160 -11.67 14.72 7.19
N VAL A 161 -11.05 13.54 7.34
CA VAL A 161 -10.53 13.05 8.62
C VAL A 161 -9.03 13.29 8.76
N PHE A 162 -8.29 13.08 7.69
CA PHE A 162 -6.84 13.14 7.64
C PHE A 162 -6.40 14.17 6.60
N THR A 163 -5.35 14.91 6.93
CA THR A 163 -4.69 15.78 5.96
C THR A 163 -3.83 14.95 4.99
N GLU A 164 -3.53 15.48 3.81
CA GLU A 164 -2.84 14.72 2.75
C GLU A 164 -1.46 14.18 3.17
N HIS A 165 -0.72 14.88 4.05
CA HIS A 165 0.57 14.39 4.57
C HIS A 165 0.46 13.21 5.55
N GLN A 166 -0.77 12.92 6.01
CA GLN A 166 -1.07 11.77 6.85
C GLN A 166 -1.51 10.54 6.05
N ILE A 167 -1.84 10.70 4.76
CA ILE A 167 -2.46 9.64 3.94
C ILE A 167 -1.42 8.99 3.02
N TYR A 168 -1.27 7.68 3.15
CA TYR A 168 -0.33 6.86 2.37
C TYR A 168 -1.13 5.85 1.56
N ARG A 169 -1.18 6.05 0.24
CA ARG A 169 -1.90 5.17 -0.69
C ARG A 169 -0.91 4.17 -1.29
N ILE A 170 -1.12 2.88 -1.07
CA ILE A 170 -0.16 1.86 -1.47
C ILE A 170 -0.28 1.55 -2.97
N ASP A 171 0.85 1.73 -3.66
CA ASP A 171 1.16 1.06 -4.90
C ASP A 171 2.52 0.37 -4.76
N HIS A 172 2.50 -0.96 -4.64
CA HIS A 172 3.71 -1.74 -4.36
C HIS A 172 4.74 -1.71 -5.50
N TYR A 173 4.39 -1.29 -6.73
CA TYR A 173 5.37 -1.11 -7.80
C TYR A 173 6.32 0.05 -7.52
N LEU A 174 5.84 1.11 -6.85
CA LEU A 174 6.68 2.24 -6.47
C LEU A 174 7.76 1.87 -5.43
N GLY A 175 7.59 0.76 -4.72
CA GLY A 175 8.58 0.21 -3.80
C GLY A 175 9.65 -0.66 -4.45
N LYS A 176 9.53 -0.98 -5.74
CA LYS A 176 10.51 -1.85 -6.43
C LYS A 176 11.81 -1.07 -6.66
N PRO A 177 12.99 -1.63 -6.32
CA PRO A 177 14.28 -0.95 -6.53
C PRO A 177 14.51 -0.51 -7.98
N SER A 178 14.09 -1.31 -8.96
CA SER A 178 14.20 -0.96 -10.38
C SER A 178 13.39 0.29 -10.75
N VAL A 179 12.23 0.50 -10.12
CA VAL A 179 11.39 1.69 -10.36
C VAL A 179 12.01 2.92 -9.70
N GLN A 180 12.54 2.79 -8.49
CA GLN A 180 13.22 3.89 -7.81
C GLN A 180 14.52 4.31 -8.53
N ASN A 181 15.24 3.34 -9.12
CA ASN A 181 16.44 3.59 -9.90
C ASN A 181 16.20 4.40 -11.18
N LEU A 182 14.95 4.49 -11.67
CA LEU A 182 14.63 5.35 -12.82
C LEU A 182 15.01 6.81 -12.56
N PHE A 183 14.84 7.31 -11.33
CA PHE A 183 15.19 8.69 -10.99
C PHE A 183 16.69 8.91 -11.02
N ALA A 184 17.47 7.97 -10.48
CA ALA A 184 18.93 8.03 -10.55
C ALA A 184 19.42 7.96 -12.00
N LEU A 185 18.85 7.07 -12.81
CA LEU A 185 19.20 6.94 -14.23
C LEU A 185 18.89 8.21 -15.02
N ARG A 186 17.70 8.79 -14.87
CA ARG A 186 17.26 9.94 -15.68
C ARG A 186 17.88 11.26 -15.25
N PHE A 187 18.02 11.50 -13.95
CA PHE A 187 18.42 12.82 -13.44
C PHE A 187 19.82 12.86 -12.82
N GLY A 188 20.42 11.70 -12.55
CA GLY A 188 21.78 11.59 -12.04
C GLY A 188 22.85 11.40 -13.11
N ASN A 189 22.47 11.28 -14.40
CA ASN A 189 23.40 10.95 -15.48
C ASN A 189 23.33 11.99 -16.60
N ALA A 190 24.39 12.81 -16.73
CA ALA A 190 24.53 13.82 -17.78
C ALA A 190 24.53 13.23 -19.21
N LEU A 191 24.80 11.93 -19.36
CA LEU A 191 24.73 11.23 -20.64
C LEU A 191 23.28 10.99 -21.12
N PHE A 192 22.37 10.69 -20.19
CA PHE A 192 21.00 10.30 -20.53
C PHE A 192 20.03 11.48 -20.58
N GLU A 193 20.23 12.49 -19.73
CA GLU A 193 19.32 13.64 -19.64
C GLU A 193 19.10 14.34 -20.99
N PRO A 194 20.14 14.65 -21.82
CA PRO A 194 19.93 15.33 -23.11
C PRO A 194 19.25 14.48 -24.18
N LEU A 195 19.26 13.15 -24.00
CA LEU A 195 18.66 12.17 -24.91
C LEU A 195 17.20 11.88 -24.54
N TRP A 196 16.75 12.27 -23.34
CA TRP A 196 15.43 11.93 -22.85
C TRP A 196 14.33 12.87 -23.36
N ARG A 197 14.18 12.94 -24.69
CA ARG A 197 13.22 13.83 -25.37
C ARG A 197 12.79 13.29 -26.73
N ARG A 198 11.71 13.85 -27.26
CA ARG A 198 11.04 13.39 -28.50
C ARG A 198 11.93 13.40 -29.75
N GLU A 199 12.98 14.20 -29.77
CA GLU A 199 13.93 14.25 -30.90
C GLU A 199 14.80 12.98 -30.98
N HIS A 200 15.00 12.30 -29.85
CA HIS A 200 15.89 11.12 -29.73
C HIS A 200 15.14 9.83 -29.41
N ILE A 201 13.93 9.93 -28.83
CA ILE A 201 13.10 8.79 -28.45
C ILE A 201 11.99 8.59 -29.48
N ALA A 202 12.05 7.48 -30.22
CA ALA A 202 11.02 7.11 -31.17
C ALA A 202 9.73 6.61 -30.48
N ASN A 203 9.86 5.76 -29.46
CA ASN A 203 8.74 5.27 -28.64
C ASN A 203 9.21 4.76 -27.27
N ILE A 204 8.26 4.62 -26.34
CA ILE A 204 8.46 4.05 -25.00
C ILE A 204 7.50 2.87 -24.86
N GLN A 205 8.00 1.74 -24.38
CA GLN A 205 7.22 0.53 -24.14
C GLN A 205 7.24 0.19 -22.66
N ILE A 206 6.07 -0.01 -22.07
CA ILE A 206 5.91 -0.46 -20.68
C ILE A 206 5.24 -1.83 -20.74
N THR A 207 5.99 -2.87 -20.43
CA THR A 207 5.50 -4.24 -20.42
C THR A 207 5.39 -4.73 -18.98
N ILE A 208 4.20 -5.18 -18.60
CA ILE A 208 3.96 -5.87 -17.34
C ILE A 208 3.33 -7.22 -17.69
N ALA A 209 4.14 -8.27 -17.67
CA ALA A 209 3.75 -9.63 -18.03
C ALA A 209 3.82 -10.55 -16.81
N GLU A 210 2.86 -11.48 -16.71
CA GLU A 210 2.76 -12.46 -15.65
C GLU A 210 2.60 -13.86 -16.27
N GLU A 211 3.30 -14.85 -15.72
CA GLU A 211 3.15 -16.25 -16.14
C GLU A 211 1.94 -16.94 -15.50
N LEU A 212 1.51 -16.43 -14.33
CA LEU A 212 0.40 -16.98 -13.56
C LEU A 212 -0.95 -16.54 -14.13
N GLY A 213 -1.93 -17.44 -14.07
CA GLY A 213 -3.31 -17.11 -14.43
C GLY A 213 -4.06 -16.40 -13.30
N VAL A 214 -5.39 -16.41 -13.38
CA VAL A 214 -6.25 -15.78 -12.35
C VAL A 214 -6.21 -16.51 -10.99
N GLU A 215 -5.73 -17.75 -10.97
CA GLU A 215 -5.61 -18.61 -9.79
C GLU A 215 -6.91 -18.61 -8.95
N LYS A 216 -6.79 -18.38 -7.64
CA LYS A 216 -7.91 -18.33 -6.68
C LYS A 216 -8.66 -16.98 -6.68
N ARG A 217 -8.26 -16.00 -7.50
CA ARG A 217 -8.82 -14.64 -7.50
C ARG A 217 -9.89 -14.42 -8.57
N GLY A 218 -10.39 -15.48 -9.20
CA GLY A 218 -11.37 -15.43 -10.30
C GLY A 218 -12.52 -14.46 -10.08
N GLY A 219 -13.26 -14.61 -8.98
CA GLY A 219 -14.43 -13.76 -8.70
C GLY A 219 -14.11 -12.27 -8.54
N PHE A 220 -12.96 -11.93 -7.94
CA PHE A 220 -12.49 -10.54 -7.84
C PHE A 220 -12.03 -10.00 -9.20
N TYR A 221 -11.27 -10.81 -9.94
CA TYR A 221 -10.63 -10.39 -11.18
C TYR A 221 -11.63 -10.21 -12.32
N GLU A 222 -12.72 -10.98 -12.35
CA GLU A 222 -13.79 -10.88 -13.35
C GLU A 222 -14.38 -9.47 -13.45
N THR A 223 -14.60 -8.82 -12.31
CA THR A 223 -15.14 -7.46 -12.25
C THR A 223 -14.08 -6.36 -12.37
N THR A 224 -12.82 -6.71 -12.12
CA THR A 224 -11.70 -5.77 -12.10
C THR A 224 -11.06 -5.64 -13.48
N GLY A 225 -10.60 -6.78 -14.03
CA GLY A 225 -9.84 -6.89 -15.28
C GLY A 225 -8.45 -6.25 -15.22
N ALA A 226 -7.61 -6.57 -16.22
CA ALA A 226 -6.24 -6.05 -16.30
C ALA A 226 -6.15 -4.51 -16.31
N LEU A 227 -7.15 -3.84 -16.90
CA LEU A 227 -7.20 -2.38 -16.97
C LEU A 227 -7.20 -1.74 -15.57
N ARG A 228 -8.00 -2.26 -14.64
CA ARG A 228 -8.04 -1.71 -13.27
C ARG A 228 -6.99 -2.31 -12.36
N ASP A 229 -6.64 -3.60 -12.52
CA ASP A 229 -5.70 -4.25 -11.61
C ASP A 229 -4.25 -3.82 -11.87
N MET A 230 -3.89 -3.53 -13.13
CA MET A 230 -2.51 -3.30 -13.57
C MET A 230 -2.28 -1.97 -14.29
N VAL A 231 -3.19 -1.54 -15.17
CA VAL A 231 -2.95 -0.35 -16.00
C VAL A 231 -3.21 0.94 -15.22
N GLN A 232 -4.38 1.06 -14.59
CA GLN A 232 -4.82 2.27 -13.90
C GLN A 232 -3.88 2.70 -12.76
N ASN A 233 -3.17 1.74 -12.15
CA ASN A 233 -2.24 1.96 -11.05
C ASN A 233 -0.78 1.83 -11.52
N HIS A 234 -0.24 0.62 -11.61
CA HIS A 234 1.16 0.29 -11.78
C HIS A 234 1.72 0.85 -13.09
N ALA A 235 1.08 0.55 -14.22
CA ALA A 235 1.56 1.04 -15.52
C ALA A 235 1.50 2.57 -15.60
N LEU A 236 0.45 3.18 -15.08
CA LEU A 236 0.31 4.65 -15.06
C LEU A 236 1.34 5.31 -14.15
N GLN A 237 1.66 4.72 -12.99
CA GLN A 237 2.73 5.19 -12.11
C GLN A 237 4.11 5.08 -12.76
N LEU A 238 4.38 3.98 -13.50
CA LEU A 238 5.60 3.84 -14.29
C LEU A 238 5.66 4.89 -15.39
N LEU A 239 4.57 5.11 -16.12
CA LEU A 239 4.48 6.16 -17.14
C LEU A 239 4.81 7.53 -16.55
N CYS A 240 4.28 7.86 -15.37
CA CYS A 240 4.61 9.11 -14.69
C CYS A 240 6.09 9.20 -14.33
N ALA A 241 6.68 8.14 -13.74
CA ALA A 241 8.09 8.13 -13.38
C ALA A 241 9.03 8.26 -14.59
N ILE A 242 8.64 7.68 -15.73
CA ILE A 242 9.36 7.71 -17.01
C ILE A 242 9.18 9.05 -17.73
N GLY A 243 7.98 9.64 -17.67
CA GLY A 243 7.61 10.82 -18.45
C GLY A 243 7.76 12.16 -17.74
N MET A 244 7.96 12.19 -16.43
CA MET A 244 8.02 13.45 -15.66
C MET A 244 9.31 14.24 -15.94
N GLU A 245 9.23 15.56 -15.84
CA GLU A 245 10.41 16.43 -15.88
C GLU A 245 11.31 16.24 -14.64
N PRO A 246 12.57 16.72 -14.67
CA PRO A 246 13.42 16.74 -13.49
C PRO A 246 12.77 17.56 -12.36
N PRO A 247 12.53 16.99 -11.17
CA PRO A 247 11.98 17.74 -10.06
C PRO A 247 13.03 18.71 -9.52
N ILE A 248 12.58 19.82 -8.93
CA ILE A 248 13.48 20.85 -8.37
C ILE A 248 14.38 20.32 -7.24
N ASN A 249 13.98 19.23 -6.58
CA ASN A 249 14.72 18.50 -5.56
C ASN A 249 14.06 17.13 -5.30
N SER A 250 14.58 16.37 -4.34
CA SER A 250 14.07 15.04 -3.97
C SER A 250 12.93 15.05 -2.95
N HIS A 251 12.33 16.20 -2.61
CA HIS A 251 11.18 16.22 -1.72
C HIS A 251 9.96 15.54 -2.37
N ALA A 252 9.18 14.83 -1.55
CA ALA A 252 8.04 14.04 -2.03
C ALA A 252 7.04 14.86 -2.85
N ASP A 253 6.77 16.11 -2.45
CA ASP A 253 5.86 17.02 -3.14
C ASP A 253 6.41 17.47 -4.49
N ALA A 254 7.70 17.80 -4.58
CA ALA A 254 8.34 18.17 -5.84
C ALA A 254 8.25 17.03 -6.87
N ILE A 255 8.51 15.79 -6.43
CA ILE A 255 8.36 14.60 -7.30
C ILE A 255 6.89 14.39 -7.70
N ARG A 256 5.95 14.58 -6.76
CA ARG A 256 4.52 14.43 -7.00
C ARG A 256 4.01 15.45 -8.03
N ASP A 257 4.48 16.69 -7.96
CA ASP A 257 4.10 17.75 -8.89
C ASP A 257 4.52 17.43 -10.32
N GLU A 258 5.75 16.94 -10.52
CA GLU A 258 6.21 16.55 -11.87
C GLU A 258 5.44 15.34 -12.42
N LYS A 259 5.14 14.33 -11.58
CA LYS A 259 4.26 13.22 -11.97
C LYS A 259 2.86 13.72 -12.36
N LEU A 260 2.32 14.70 -11.65
CA LEU A 260 0.99 15.25 -11.92
C LEU A 260 0.95 16.01 -13.26
N LYS A 261 2.04 16.68 -13.66
CA LYS A 261 2.14 17.31 -14.98
C LYS A 261 1.99 16.28 -16.10
N VAL A 262 2.64 15.12 -15.98
CA VAL A 262 2.48 14.01 -16.95
C VAL A 262 1.01 13.62 -17.09
N LEU A 263 0.33 13.35 -15.97
CA LEU A 263 -1.08 12.95 -15.97
C LEU A 263 -1.98 14.00 -16.61
N ARG A 264 -1.74 15.30 -16.36
CA ARG A 264 -2.49 16.40 -16.96
C ARG A 264 -2.24 16.57 -18.46
N SER A 265 -1.09 16.11 -18.95
CA SER A 265 -0.72 16.14 -20.36
C SER A 265 -1.21 14.93 -21.15
N LEU A 266 -1.74 13.89 -20.49
CA LEU A 266 -2.29 12.73 -21.17
C LEU A 266 -3.55 13.12 -21.96
N LYS A 267 -3.63 12.64 -23.21
CA LYS A 267 -4.83 12.77 -24.02
C LYS A 267 -5.89 11.80 -23.52
N ALA A 268 -7.09 12.31 -23.23
CA ALA A 268 -8.23 11.46 -22.89
C ALA A 268 -8.59 10.57 -24.09
N TRP A 269 -9.00 9.32 -23.82
CA TRP A 269 -9.45 8.40 -24.85
C TRP A 269 -10.78 8.86 -25.46
N SER A 270 -10.83 8.99 -26.78
CA SER A 270 -12.08 9.09 -27.54
C SER A 270 -12.58 7.71 -27.94
N VAL A 271 -13.83 7.60 -28.40
CA VAL A 271 -14.38 6.33 -28.90
C VAL A 271 -13.58 5.80 -30.09
N GLU A 272 -13.06 6.69 -30.92
CA GLU A 272 -12.21 6.37 -32.07
C GLU A 272 -10.84 5.86 -31.61
N ALA A 273 -10.19 6.55 -30.68
CA ALA A 273 -8.90 6.13 -30.12
C ALA A 273 -9.01 4.76 -29.43
N LEU A 274 -10.11 4.49 -28.73
CA LEU A 274 -10.34 3.16 -28.12
C LEU A 274 -10.41 2.03 -29.17
N LYS A 275 -10.91 2.30 -30.38
CA LYS A 275 -10.98 1.30 -31.46
C LYS A 275 -9.64 1.08 -32.14
N GLN A 276 -8.80 2.12 -32.21
CA GLN A 276 -7.53 2.10 -32.94
C GLN A 276 -6.36 1.68 -32.05
N ASP A 277 -6.32 2.17 -30.81
CA ASP A 277 -5.13 2.13 -29.96
C ASP A 277 -5.25 1.14 -28.78
N VAL A 278 -6.44 0.58 -28.54
CA VAL A 278 -6.68 -0.33 -27.39
C VAL A 278 -7.07 -1.72 -27.86
N ILE A 279 -6.26 -2.70 -27.45
CA ILE A 279 -6.52 -4.13 -27.70
C ILE A 279 -6.83 -4.79 -26.35
N ARG A 280 -7.94 -5.53 -26.29
CA ARG A 280 -8.34 -6.34 -25.14
C ARG A 280 -8.23 -7.82 -25.50
N GLY A 281 -7.52 -8.59 -24.69
CA GLY A 281 -7.37 -10.03 -24.84
C GLY A 281 -7.91 -10.80 -23.63
N GLN A 282 -8.23 -12.07 -23.84
CA GLN A 282 -8.55 -13.04 -22.80
C GLN A 282 -7.80 -14.33 -23.15
N TYR A 283 -7.01 -14.87 -22.21
CA TYR A 283 -6.27 -16.09 -22.45
C TYR A 283 -7.23 -17.30 -22.48
N THR A 284 -6.87 -18.32 -23.25
CA THR A 284 -7.61 -19.60 -23.35
C THR A 284 -6.69 -20.75 -22.96
N ALA A 285 -7.03 -21.99 -23.35
CA ALA A 285 -6.08 -23.10 -23.29
C ALA A 285 -4.80 -22.75 -24.07
N GLY A 286 -3.66 -23.02 -23.45
CA GLY A 286 -2.32 -22.90 -24.04
C GLY A 286 -1.79 -24.22 -24.56
#